data_AF-R2R1S9-F1
#
_entry.id   AF-R2R1S9-F1
#
_cell.length_a   1.000
_cell.length_b   1.000
_cell.length_c   1.000
_cell.angle_alpha   90.00
_cell.angle_beta   90.00
_cell.angle_gamma   90.00
#
_symmetry.space_group_name_H-M   'P 1'
#
loop_
_entity.id
_entity.type
_entity.pdbx_description
1 polymer ?
#
loop_
_entity_poly.entity_id
_entity_poly.type
_entity_poly.pdbx_seq_one_letter_code
_entity_poly.pdbx_strand_id
1 'polypeptide(L)' 'MVSTGIVVLIAVIAALLGAVGGFFLARKYMQDYFKKNPPINEDMLRQMMMSMGQKPSEKKVRQMMQQMKNQQ' A
#
# COMPACT_ATOMS: atom_id res chain seq x y z
N MET A 1 -43.88 -14.48 8.99
CA MET A 1 -42.66 -14.53 9.84
C MET A 1 -41.48 -14.73 8.91
N VAL A 2 -40.44 -13.90 8.99
CA VAL A 2 -39.22 -14.10 8.20
C VAL A 2 -38.51 -15.34 8.77
N SER A 3 -38.23 -16.32 7.92
CA SER A 3 -37.55 -17.55 8.34
C SER A 3 -36.12 -17.23 8.79
N THR A 4 -35.71 -17.78 9.94
CA THR A 4 -34.36 -17.62 10.49
C THR A 4 -33.28 -17.97 9.46
N GLY A 5 -33.53 -18.96 8.58
CA GLY A 5 -32.60 -19.33 7.51
C GLY A 5 -32.39 -18.24 6.46
N ILE A 6 -33.42 -17.45 6.14
CA ILE A 6 -33.31 -16.33 5.18
C ILE A 6 -32.47 -15.21 5.79
N VAL A 7 -32.65 -14.93 7.08
CA VAL A 7 -31.85 -13.92 7.80
C VAL A 7 -30.37 -14.27 7.81
N VAL A 8 -30.04 -15.54 8.08
CA VAL A 8 -28.65 -16.02 8.07
C VAL A 8 -28.03 -15.90 6.67
N LEU A 9 -28.78 -16.27 5.61
CA LEU A 9 -28.30 -16.15 4.24
C LEU A 9 -27.98 -14.70 3.86
N ILE A 10 -28.88 -13.77 4.19
CA ILE A 10 -28.70 -12.34 3.93
C ILE A 10 -27.50 -11.79 4.71
N ALA A 11 -27.34 -12.19 5.98
CA ALA A 11 -26.22 -11.76 6.81
C ALA A 11 -24.87 -12.21 6.23
N VAL A 12 -24.78 -13.44 5.73
CA VAL A 12 -23.55 -13.96 5.10
C VAL A 12 -23.23 -13.21 3.80
N ILE A 13 -24.23 -12.98 2.95
CA ILE A 13 -24.03 -12.23 1.70
C ILE A 13 -23.61 -10.78 2.00
N ALA A 14 -24.26 -10.13 2.96
CA ALA A 14 -23.89 -8.78 3.38
C ALA A 14 -22.47 -8.71 3.95
N ALA A 15 -22.04 -9.71 4.73
CA ALA A 15 -20.68 -9.80 5.25
C ALA A 15 -19.65 -9.99 4.13
N LEU A 16 -19.93 -10.85 3.14
CA LEU A 16 -19.05 -11.05 1.98
C LEU A 16 -18.95 -9.79 1.11
N LEU A 17 -20.07 -9.14 0.82
CA LEU A 17 -20.11 -7.88 0.06
C LEU A 17 -19.39 -6.76 0.81
N GLY A 18 -19.56 -6.65 2.12
CA GLY A 18 -18.85 -5.70 2.97
C GLY A 18 -17.34 -5.96 3.00
N ALA A 19 -16.92 -7.22 3.10
CA ALA A 19 -15.51 -7.60 3.12
C ALA A 19 -14.83 -7.31 1.77
N VAL A 20 -15.45 -7.71 0.66
CA VAL A 20 -14.94 -7.47 -0.69
C VAL A 20 -14.93 -5.97 -1.01
N GLY A 21 -16.04 -5.28 -0.73
CA GLY A 21 -16.15 -3.83 -0.93
C GLY A 21 -15.14 -3.05 -0.10
N GLY A 22 -15.02 -3.37 1.19
CA GLY A 22 -14.06 -2.74 2.10
C GLY A 22 -12.61 -2.99 1.70
N PHE A 23 -12.27 -4.21 1.28
CA PHE A 23 -10.92 -4.55 0.82
C PHE A 23 -10.52 -3.78 -0.44
N PHE A 24 -11.41 -3.71 -1.44
CA PHE A 24 -11.14 -2.96 -2.67
C PHE A 24 -11.02 -1.46 -2.42
N LEU A 25 -11.88 -0.90 -1.57
CA LEU A 25 -11.85 0.52 -1.23
C LEU A 25 -10.58 0.88 -0.46
N ALA A 26 -10.20 0.09 0.54
CA ALA A 26 -8.97 0.26 1.30
C ALA A 26 -7.73 0.13 0.41
N ARG A 27 -7.72 -0.84 -0.52
CA ARG A 27 -6.63 -1.02 -1.49
C ARG A 27 -6.48 0.21 -2.38
N LYS A 28 -7.58 0.73 -2.93
CA LYS A 28 -7.56 1.95 -3.76
C LYS A 28 -7.08 3.15 -2.96
N TYR A 29 -7.58 3.33 -1.75
CA TYR A 29 -7.18 4.42 -0.85
C TYR A 29 -5.68 4.38 -0.54
N MET A 30 -5.14 3.19 -0.23
CA MET A 30 -3.71 3.04 0.04
C MET A 30 -2.85 3.35 -1.19
N GLN A 31 -3.26 2.91 -2.38
CA GLN A 31 -2.56 3.27 -3.61
C GLN A 31 -2.55 4.77 -3.86
N ASP A 32 -3.67 5.45 -3.67
CA ASP A 32 -3.76 6.91 -3.84
C ASP A 32 -2.97 7.66 -2.75
N TYR A 33 -2.91 7.12 -1.53
CA TYR A 33 -2.08 7.64 -0.45
C TYR A 33 -0.58 7.56 -0.79
N PHE A 34 -0.09 6.40 -1.24
CA PHE A 34 1.32 6.22 -1.63
C PHE A 34 1.71 7.01 -2.88
N LYS A 35 0.77 7.29 -3.80
CA LYS A 35 1.01 8.20 -4.92
C LYS A 35 1.19 9.65 -4.47
N LYS A 36 0.42 10.09 -3.48
CA LYS A 36 0.48 11.46 -2.94
C LYS A 36 1.69 11.67 -2.03
N ASN A 37 2.08 10.64 -1.26
CA ASN A 37 3.30 10.62 -0.44
C ASN A 37 4.19 9.46 -0.89
N PRO A 38 5.09 9.66 -1.87
CA PRO A 38 5.91 8.59 -2.41
C PRO A 38 6.67 7.91 -1.26
N PRO A 39 6.63 6.57 -1.16
CA PRO A 39 7.15 5.84 -0.01
C PRO A 39 8.66 5.98 0.17
N ILE A 40 9.38 6.43 -0.88
CA ILE A 40 10.83 6.57 -0.89
C ILE A 40 11.18 7.90 -1.58
N ASN A 41 11.87 8.77 -0.86
CA ASN A 41 12.50 9.99 -1.37
C ASN A 41 14.03 9.91 -1.23
N GLU A 42 14.76 10.85 -1.82
CA GLU A 42 16.23 10.87 -1.84
C GLU A 42 16.83 10.91 -0.43
N ASP A 43 16.18 11.62 0.50
CA ASP A 43 16.60 11.72 1.90
C ASP A 43 16.44 10.40 2.67
N MET A 44 15.33 9.69 2.46
CA MET A 44 15.14 8.35 3.04
C MET A 44 16.14 7.35 2.48
N LEU A 45 16.45 7.40 1.18
CA LEU A 45 17.52 6.56 0.62
C LEU A 45 18.90 6.91 1.16
N ARG A 46 19.17 8.20 1.37
CA ARG A 46 20.41 8.67 2.00
C ARG A 46 20.52 8.13 3.41
N GLN A 47 19.46 8.25 4.21
CA GLN A 47 19.40 7.71 5.58
C GLN A 47 19.53 6.20 5.60
N MET A 48 18.88 5.48 4.68
CA MET A 48 18.98 4.03 4.54
C MET A 48 20.40 3.58 4.14
N MET A 49 21.09 4.32 3.27
CA MET A 49 22.50 4.03 2.96
C MET A 49 23.42 4.32 4.14
N MET A 50 23.19 5.42 4.85
CA MET A 50 23.94 5.76 6.06
C MET A 50 23.74 4.70 7.16
N SER A 51 22.52 4.19 7.35
CA SER A 51 22.23 3.14 8.34
C SER A 51 22.89 1.79 7.98
N MET A 52 23.15 1.55 6.70
CA MET A 52 23.90 0.39 6.21
C MET A 52 25.43 0.60 6.20
N GLY A 53 25.94 1.71 6.74
CA GLY A 53 27.37 2.04 6.75
C GLY A 53 27.95 2.39 5.37
N GLN A 54 27.10 2.56 4.35
CA GLN A 54 27.54 3.01 3.02
C GLN A 54 27.57 4.53 2.97
N LYS A 55 28.67 5.09 2.47
CA LYS A 55 28.76 6.53 2.20
C LYS A 55 27.74 6.90 1.12
N PRO A 56 26.70 7.72 1.43
CA PRO A 56 25.75 8.14 0.42
C PRO A 56 26.45 9.07 -0.56
N SER A 57 26.56 8.65 -1.82
CA SER A 57 26.96 9.51 -2.93
C SER A 57 25.69 9.94 -3.66
N GLU A 58 25.50 11.23 -3.91
CA GLU A 58 24.33 11.78 -4.61
C GLU A 58 24.04 11.05 -5.93
N LYS A 59 25.09 10.66 -6.67
CA LYS A 59 24.96 9.87 -7.89
C LYS A 59 24.37 8.48 -7.64
N LYS A 60 24.80 7.82 -6.55
CA LYS A 60 24.33 6.48 -6.14
C LYS A 60 22.90 6.55 -5.60
N VAL A 61 22.57 7.58 -4.81
CA VAL A 61 21.19 7.86 -4.36
C VAL A 61 20.27 7.96 -5.58
N ARG A 62 20.64 8.79 -6.56
CA ARG A 62 19.84 9.04 -7.75
C ARG A 62 19.70 7.82 -8.65
N GLN A 63 20.77 7.04 -8.80
CA GLN A 63 20.74 5.76 -9.53
C GLN A 63 19.81 4.75 -8.85
N MET A 64 19.86 4.66 -7.52
CA MET A 64 18.98 3.77 -6.75
C MET A 64 17.52 4.25 -6.80
N MET A 65 17.26 5.54 -6.66
CA MET A 65 15.92 6.13 -6.84
C MET A 65 15.31 5.74 -8.19
N GLN A 66 16.09 5.83 -9.28
CA GLN A 66 15.64 5.47 -10.62
C GLN A 66 15.35 3.97 -10.74
N GLN A 67 16.19 3.12 -10.17
CA GLN A 67 15.95 1.66 -10.15
C GLN A 67 14.67 1.32 -9.37
N MET A 68 14.43 1.96 -8.22
CA MET A 68 13.24 1.71 -7.41
C MET A 68 11.95 2.28 -8.02
N LYS A 69 12.04 3.40 -8.75
CA LYS A 69 10.91 3.91 -9.54
C LYS A 69 10.56 2.98 -10.69
N ASN A 70 11.55 2.32 -11.30
CA ASN A 70 11.34 1.38 -12.39
C ASN A 70 10.86 -0.01 -11.92
N GLN A 71 10.93 -0.30 -10.62
CA GLN A 71 10.43 -1.55 -10.00
C GLN A 71 9.02 -1.44 -9.40
N GLN A 72 8.45 -0.23 -9.35
CA GLN A 72 7.05 0.02 -8.98
C GLN A 72 6.11 -0.20 -10.16
#